data_AF-A0A971EM46-F1
#
_entry.id   AF-A0A971EM46-F1
#
_cell.length_a   1.000
_cell.length_b   1.000
_cell.length_c   1.000
_cell.angle_alpha   90.00
_cell.angle_beta   90.00
_cell.angle_gamma   90.00
#
_symmetry.space_group_name_H-M   'P 1'
#
loop_
_entity.id
_entity.type
_entity.pdbx_description
1 polymer ?
#
loop_
_entity_poly.entity_id
_entity_poly.type
_entity_poly.pdbx_seq_one_letter_code
_entity_poly.pdbx_strand_id
1 'polypeptide(L)'
;MKLLRYPLVNGVFVSLFTAFYALILIFTSNHLEFQRILYYTKAKAANLSNLSSWGEFLYNGHQKYIGMAMIALTILIVVLLILRKKTYDEYHVQILSKCFLIAGFITICLVALFFFMVLSEPVAIVEKFTLFVILHWMSILVADLIFIISCRTN
;
A
#
# COMPACT_ATOMS: atom_id res chain seq x y z
N MET A 1 -4.00 -9.79 -22.86
CA MET A 1 -2.80 -9.51 -22.04
C MET A 1 -2.01 -10.80 -21.80
N LYS A 2 -1.04 -11.15 -22.66
CA LYS A 2 -0.33 -12.45 -22.59
C LYS A 2 0.55 -12.61 -21.34
N LEU A 3 1.07 -11.51 -20.78
CA LEU A 3 1.91 -11.49 -19.58
C LEU A 3 1.17 -11.88 -18.30
N LEU A 4 -0.07 -11.39 -18.12
CA LEU A 4 -0.90 -11.69 -16.95
C LEU A 4 -1.34 -13.15 -16.85
N ARG A 5 -1.09 -13.97 -17.88
CA ARG A 5 -1.39 -15.40 -17.86
C ARG A 5 -0.49 -16.17 -16.88
N TYR A 6 0.68 -15.63 -16.57
CA TYR A 6 1.67 -16.26 -15.70
C TYR A 6 1.55 -15.70 -14.28
N PRO A 7 1.11 -16.51 -13.29
CA PRO A 7 0.95 -16.05 -11.91
C PRO A 7 2.22 -15.48 -11.29
N LEU A 8 3.39 -15.99 -11.68
CA LEU A 8 4.68 -15.50 -11.21
C LEU A 8 5.00 -14.07 -11.65
N VAL A 9 4.49 -13.62 -12.80
CA VAL A 9 4.68 -12.23 -13.24
C VAL A 9 4.06 -11.28 -12.24
N ASN A 10 2.81 -11.56 -11.82
CA ASN A 10 2.15 -10.80 -10.77
C ASN A 10 2.92 -10.85 -9.45
N GLY A 11 3.38 -12.04 -9.05
CA GLY A 11 4.19 -12.21 -7.83
C GLY A 11 5.47 -11.37 -7.83
N VAL A 12 6.17 -11.28 -8.96
CA VAL A 12 7.37 -10.42 -9.11
C VAL A 12 7.02 -8.94 -8.95
N PHE A 13 5.95 -8.47 -9.61
CA PHE A 13 5.51 -7.08 -9.49
C PHE A 13 5.15 -6.73 -8.05
N VAL A 14 4.29 -7.53 -7.41
CA VAL A 14 3.87 -7.31 -6.03
C VAL A 14 5.08 -7.34 -5.08
N SER A 15 6.00 -8.29 -5.27
CA SER A 15 7.20 -8.40 -4.43
C SER A 15 8.12 -7.18 -4.55
N LEU A 16 8.39 -6.73 -5.77
CA LEU A 16 9.29 -5.61 -6.02
C LEU A 16 8.77 -4.31 -5.38
N PHE A 17 7.51 -3.97 -5.63
CA PHE A 17 6.92 -2.75 -5.09
C PHE A 17 6.68 -2.82 -3.58
N THR A 18 6.26 -3.98 -3.05
CA THR A 18 6.20 -4.15 -1.59
C THR A 18 7.58 -3.97 -0.96
N ALA A 19 8.62 -4.58 -1.52
CA ALA A 19 9.97 -4.45 -0.98
C ALA A 19 10.40 -2.98 -0.93
N PHE A 20 10.15 -2.22 -2.00
CA PHE A 20 10.42 -0.78 -2.05
C PHE A 20 9.67 0.00 -0.95
N TYR A 21 8.34 -0.15 -0.86
CA TYR A 21 7.56 0.61 0.12
C TYR A 21 7.85 0.18 1.56
N ALA A 22 7.97 -1.12 1.82
CA ALA A 22 8.28 -1.63 3.15
C ALA A 22 9.66 -1.18 3.61
N LEU A 23 10.66 -1.15 2.72
CA LEU A 23 12.00 -0.62 3.03
C LEU A 23 11.90 0.84 3.46
N ILE A 24 11.18 1.68 2.72
CA ILE A 24 10.98 3.09 3.10
C ILE A 24 10.34 3.19 4.49
N LEU A 25 9.25 2.47 4.75
CA LEU A 25 8.55 2.54 6.04
C LEU A 25 9.41 2.04 7.21
N ILE A 26 10.18 0.97 7.01
CA ILE A 26 11.05 0.42 8.05
C ILE A 26 12.25 1.35 8.28
N PHE A 27 12.90 1.83 7.22
CA PHE A 27 14.10 2.66 7.34
C PHE A 27 13.81 4.06 7.89
N THR A 28 12.65 4.62 7.52
CA THR A 28 12.20 5.91 8.07
C THR A 28 11.68 5.79 9.50
N SER A 29 11.46 4.58 10.03
CA SER A 29 11.11 4.38 11.43
C SER A 29 12.25 4.81 12.34
N ASN A 30 11.99 5.80 13.20
CA ASN A 30 12.97 6.43 14.08
C ASN A 30 14.16 7.10 13.37
N HIS A 31 14.02 7.43 12.08
CA HIS A 31 15.04 8.21 11.41
C HIS A 31 14.98 9.67 11.90
N LEU A 32 16.13 10.22 12.33
CA LEU A 32 16.21 11.56 12.96
C LEU A 32 15.57 12.65 12.11
N GLU A 33 15.85 12.66 10.80
CA GLU A 33 15.27 13.63 9.86
C GLU A 33 13.74 13.51 9.76
N PHE A 34 13.23 12.27 9.76
CA PHE A 34 11.80 12.02 9.66
C PHE A 34 11.09 12.44 10.94
N GLN A 35 11.64 12.10 12.11
CA GLN A 35 11.12 12.53 13.41
C GLN A 35 11.14 14.05 13.58
N ARG A 36 12.20 14.72 13.09
CA ARG A 36 12.29 16.18 13.11
C ARG A 36 11.15 16.82 12.34
N ILE A 37 10.86 16.34 11.13
CA ILE A 37 9.76 16.85 10.30
C ILE A 37 8.40 16.64 11.00
N LEU A 38 8.18 15.46 11.56
CA LEU A 38 6.94 15.13 12.29
C LEU A 38 6.78 15.99 13.56
N TYR A 39 7.87 16.28 14.28
CA TYR A 39 7.83 17.13 15.46
C TYR A 39 7.41 18.56 15.14
N TYR A 40 8.03 19.19 14.13
CA TYR A 40 7.66 20.54 13.70
C TYR A 40 6.23 20.59 13.16
N THR A 41 5.80 19.54 12.49
CA THR A 41 4.42 19.43 12.02
C THR A 41 3.45 19.34 13.20
N LYS A 42 3.72 18.50 14.20
CA LYS A 42 2.90 18.39 15.43
C LYS A 42 2.81 19.73 16.16
N ALA A 43 3.93 20.46 16.28
CA ALA A 43 3.95 21.78 16.88
C ALA A 43 3.11 22.81 16.10
N LYS A 44 3.11 22.74 14.76
CA LYS A 44 2.33 23.64 13.90
C LYS A 44 0.86 23.26 13.79
N ALA A 45 0.51 21.98 14.00
CA ALA A 45 -0.83 21.42 13.86
C ALA A 45 -1.58 21.22 15.19
N ALA A 46 -1.01 21.69 16.31
CA ALA A 46 -1.44 21.38 17.68
C ALA A 46 -2.91 21.70 18.02
N ASN A 47 -3.63 22.47 17.19
CA ASN A 47 -5.01 22.89 17.45
C ASN A 47 -6.03 22.54 16.35
N LEU A 48 -5.67 21.82 15.26
CA LEU A 48 -6.57 21.75 14.08
C LEU A 48 -6.82 20.38 13.42
N SER A 49 -5.98 19.35 13.58
CA SER A 49 -6.05 18.20 12.65
C SER A 49 -6.61 16.88 13.25
N ASN A 50 -7.56 16.26 12.55
CA ASN A 50 -7.97 14.84 12.72
C ASN A 50 -6.84 13.83 12.40
N LEU A 51 -5.70 14.30 11.89
CA LEU A 51 -4.52 13.50 11.57
C LEU A 51 -3.56 13.34 12.77
N SER A 52 -3.89 13.91 13.93
CA SER A 52 -3.02 13.93 15.11
C SER A 52 -2.58 12.53 15.55
N SER A 53 -3.51 11.57 15.60
CA SER A 53 -3.23 10.18 15.95
C SER A 53 -2.32 9.49 14.92
N TRP A 54 -2.49 9.83 13.63
CA TRP A 54 -1.64 9.28 12.57
C TRP A 54 -0.21 9.86 12.64
N GLY A 55 -0.08 11.17 12.84
CA GLY A 55 1.22 11.80 13.06
C GLY A 55 1.95 11.26 14.28
N GLU A 56 1.23 11.01 15.38
CA GLU A 56 1.79 10.38 16.57
C GLU A 56 2.22 8.93 16.35
N PHE A 57 1.43 8.16 15.60
CA PHE A 57 1.80 6.81 15.18
C PHE A 57 3.12 6.80 14.38
N LEU A 58 3.28 7.76 13.46
CA LEU A 58 4.51 7.92 12.67
C LEU A 58 5.70 8.40 13.51
N TYR A 59 5.45 9.31 14.45
CA TYR A 59 6.48 9.87 15.34
C TYR A 59 7.10 8.78 16.23
N ASN A 60 6.26 7.87 16.72
CA ASN A 60 6.68 6.70 17.50
C ASN A 60 7.34 5.60 16.66
N GLY A 61 7.51 5.80 15.35
CA GLY A 61 8.17 4.85 14.46
C GLY A 61 7.32 3.59 14.19
N HIS A 62 6.01 3.63 14.42
CA HIS A 62 5.15 2.45 14.29
C HIS A 62 4.87 2.06 12.83
N GLN A 63 5.19 2.91 11.85
CA GLN A 63 5.12 2.60 10.41
C GLN A 63 5.92 1.35 10.01
N LYS A 64 6.97 0.99 10.77
CA LYS A 64 7.71 -0.25 10.55
C LYS A 64 6.82 -1.48 10.64
N TYR A 65 5.81 -1.48 11.53
CA TYR A 65 4.89 -2.59 11.70
C TYR A 65 3.98 -2.76 10.48
N ILE A 66 3.59 -1.64 9.84
CA ILE A 66 2.87 -1.67 8.57
C ILE A 66 3.76 -2.24 7.47
N GLY A 67 5.02 -1.80 7.38
CA GLY A 67 6.00 -2.38 6.45
C GLY A 67 6.18 -3.89 6.64
N MET A 68 6.29 -4.36 7.89
CA MET A 68 6.36 -5.79 8.21
C MET A 68 5.07 -6.54 7.81
N ALA A 69 3.90 -5.93 8.04
CA ALA A 69 2.61 -6.51 7.63
C ALA A 69 2.50 -6.64 6.10
N MET A 70 2.95 -5.63 5.35
CA MET A 70 3.00 -5.67 3.87
C MET A 70 3.91 -6.80 3.37
N ILE A 71 5.09 -6.98 4.00
CA ILE A 71 6.00 -8.07 3.69
C ILE A 71 5.34 -9.42 3.97
N ALA A 72 4.75 -9.61 5.15
CA ALA A 72 4.08 -10.86 5.53
C ALA A 72 2.94 -11.21 4.55
N LEU A 73 2.12 -10.21 4.19
CA LEU A 73 1.04 -10.37 3.22
C LEU A 73 1.56 -10.73 1.82
N THR A 74 2.67 -10.13 1.41
CA THR A 74 3.31 -10.43 0.12
C THR A 74 3.91 -11.84 0.10
N ILE A 75 4.54 -12.28 1.18
CA ILE A 75 5.03 -13.66 1.31
C ILE A 75 3.85 -14.64 1.17
N LEU A 76 2.72 -14.37 1.84
CA LEU A 76 1.52 -15.18 1.71
C LEU A 76 1.04 -15.25 0.25
N ILE A 77 0.93 -14.10 -0.43
CA ILE A 77 0.55 -14.02 -1.85
C ILE A 77 1.50 -14.87 -2.72
N VAL A 78 2.81 -14.70 -2.57
CA VAL A 78 3.81 -15.43 -3.35
C VAL A 78 3.74 -16.93 -3.10
N VAL A 79 3.59 -17.36 -1.84
CA VAL A 79 3.42 -18.78 -1.51
C VAL A 79 2.17 -19.34 -2.18
N LEU A 80 1.03 -18.64 -2.14
CA LEU A 80 -0.20 -19.06 -2.81
C LEU A 80 -0.02 -19.17 -4.34
N LEU A 81 0.70 -18.24 -4.95
CA LEU A 81 1.00 -18.26 -6.38
C LEU A 81 1.90 -19.45 -6.77
N ILE A 82 2.92 -19.76 -5.98
CA ILE A 82 3.80 -20.92 -6.19
C ILE A 82 3.01 -22.23 -6.04
N LEU A 83 2.13 -22.32 -5.03
CA LEU A 83 1.30 -23.51 -4.80
C LEU A 83 0.30 -23.78 -5.94
N ARG A 84 -0.13 -22.75 -6.68
CA ARG A 84 -1.11 -22.89 -7.78
C ARG A 84 -0.59 -23.77 -8.93
N LYS A 85 0.71 -23.73 -9.25
CA LYS A 85 1.40 -24.51 -10.32
C LYS A 85 0.84 -24.42 -11.76
N LYS A 86 -0.35 -23.84 -11.97
CA LYS A 86 -1.03 -23.70 -13.27
C LYS A 86 -1.09 -22.24 -13.71
N THR A 87 -0.97 -22.01 -15.02
CA THR A 87 -1.22 -20.70 -15.64
C THR A 87 -2.68 -20.31 -15.51
N TYR A 88 -2.96 -19.01 -15.50
CA TYR A 88 -4.34 -18.52 -15.57
C TYR A 88 -4.96 -18.83 -16.95
N ASP A 89 -6.24 -19.17 -16.96
CA ASP A 89 -7.04 -19.21 -18.19
C ASP A 89 -7.62 -17.82 -18.50
N GLU A 90 -8.40 -17.70 -19.57
CA GLU A 90 -8.97 -16.42 -19.99
C GLU A 90 -9.96 -15.84 -18.96
N TYR A 91 -10.71 -16.69 -18.26
CA TYR A 91 -11.66 -16.27 -17.24
C TYR A 91 -10.94 -15.65 -16.03
N HIS A 92 -9.88 -16.33 -15.57
CA HIS A 92 -9.02 -15.86 -14.50
C HIS A 92 -8.33 -14.54 -14.85
N VAL A 93 -7.79 -14.42 -16.06
CA VAL A 93 -7.17 -13.17 -16.54
C VAL A 93 -8.20 -12.03 -16.61
N GLN A 94 -9.45 -12.32 -16.99
CA GLN A 94 -10.51 -11.32 -17.01
C GLN A 94 -10.87 -10.81 -15.61
N ILE A 95 -10.97 -11.71 -14.61
CA ILE A 95 -11.21 -11.31 -13.22
C ILE A 95 -10.03 -10.49 -12.69
N LEU A 96 -8.79 -10.95 -12.91
CA LEU A 96 -7.59 -10.20 -12.49
C LEU A 96 -7.58 -8.79 -13.08
N SER A 97 -7.94 -8.66 -14.35
CA SER A 97 -8.04 -7.37 -15.03
C SER A 97 -9.10 -6.47 -14.40
N LYS A 98 -10.26 -7.01 -14.00
CA LYS A 98 -11.29 -6.26 -13.27
C LYS A 98 -10.80 -5.80 -11.90
N CYS A 99 -10.07 -6.65 -11.17
CA CYS A 99 -9.46 -6.28 -9.90
C CYS A 99 -8.48 -5.10 -10.07
N PHE A 100 -7.64 -5.13 -11.09
CA PHE A 100 -6.74 -4.00 -11.40
C PHE A 100 -7.49 -2.73 -11.80
N LEU A 101 -8.60 -2.84 -12.55
CA LEU A 101 -9.43 -1.67 -12.88
C LEU A 101 -10.07 -1.05 -11.63
N ILE A 102 -10.58 -1.88 -10.71
CA ILE A 102 -11.15 -1.41 -9.43
C ILE A 102 -10.06 -0.75 -8.56
N ALA A 103 -8.89 -1.38 -8.45
CA ALA A 103 -7.75 -0.79 -7.72
C ALA A 103 -7.29 0.53 -8.36
N GLY A 104 -7.28 0.62 -9.69
CA GLY A 104 -7.01 1.85 -10.42
C GLY A 104 -8.04 2.95 -10.14
N PHE A 105 -9.33 2.60 -10.10
CA PHE A 105 -10.39 3.54 -9.72
C PHE A 105 -10.24 4.04 -8.28
N ILE A 106 -9.99 3.14 -7.32
CA ILE A 106 -9.67 3.51 -5.93
C ILE A 106 -8.47 4.46 -5.89
N THR A 107 -7.45 4.22 -6.70
CA THR A 107 -6.26 5.07 -6.78
C THR A 107 -6.61 6.48 -7.24
N ILE A 108 -7.44 6.63 -8.27
CA ILE A 108 -7.90 7.94 -8.74
C ILE A 108 -8.66 8.69 -7.63
N CYS A 109 -9.56 7.99 -6.92
CA CYS A 109 -10.27 8.57 -5.78
C CYS A 109 -9.30 8.98 -4.65
N LEU A 110 -8.33 8.13 -4.29
CA LEU A 110 -7.32 8.43 -3.29
C LEU A 110 -6.46 9.64 -3.68
N VAL A 111 -6.09 9.77 -4.96
CA VAL A 111 -5.32 10.93 -5.46
C VAL A 111 -6.15 12.21 -5.33
N ALA A 112 -7.43 12.18 -5.69
CA ALA A 112 -8.33 13.33 -5.54
C ALA A 112 -8.50 13.74 -4.07
N LEU A 113 -8.68 12.77 -3.18
CA LEU A 113 -8.76 13.02 -1.73
C LEU A 113 -7.45 13.58 -1.18
N PHE A 114 -6.32 12.99 -1.56
CA PHE A 114 -4.99 13.48 -1.16
C PHE A 114 -4.79 14.93 -1.61
N PHE A 115 -5.12 15.24 -2.87
CA PHE A 115 -5.02 16.58 -3.41
C PHE A 115 -5.91 17.57 -2.65
N PHE A 116 -7.16 17.20 -2.37
CA PHE A 116 -8.08 18.01 -1.56
C PHE A 116 -7.54 18.26 -0.14
N MET A 117 -6.97 17.25 0.51
CA MET A 117 -6.37 17.38 1.86
C MET A 117 -5.16 18.31 1.87
N VAL A 118 -4.36 18.30 0.80
CA VAL A 118 -3.19 19.18 0.66
C VAL A 118 -3.63 20.63 0.40
N LEU A 119 -4.63 20.84 -0.45
CA LEU A 119 -5.16 22.19 -0.73
C LEU A 119 -5.88 22.81 0.46
N SER A 120 -6.63 22.00 1.22
CA SER A 120 -7.35 22.47 2.40
C SER A 120 -6.37 22.95 3.48
N GLU A 121 -5.32 22.17 3.71
CA GLU A 121 -4.28 22.51 4.69
C GLU A 121 -2.91 22.03 4.21
N PRO A 122 -1.95 22.91 3.92
CA PRO A 122 -0.63 22.48 3.43
C PRO A 122 0.28 21.93 4.53
N VAL A 123 -0.17 21.91 5.79
CA VAL A 123 0.57 21.32 6.92
C VAL A 123 0.44 19.79 6.89
N ALA A 124 1.42 19.09 7.47
CA ALA A 124 1.46 17.63 7.59
C ALA A 124 1.49 16.87 6.26
N ILE A 125 2.26 17.39 5.30
CA ILE A 125 2.38 16.79 3.97
C ILE A 125 2.99 15.38 4.02
N VAL A 126 3.94 15.14 4.92
CA VAL A 126 4.60 13.84 5.09
C VAL A 126 3.61 12.81 5.63
N GLU A 127 2.83 13.18 6.63
CA GLU A 127 1.79 12.35 7.21
C GLU A 127 0.70 12.02 6.18
N LYS A 128 0.28 13.01 5.39
CA LYS A 128 -0.70 12.81 4.30
C LYS A 128 -0.16 11.88 3.21
N PHE A 129 1.10 12.07 2.80
CA PHE A 129 1.71 11.28 1.73
C PHE A 129 1.95 9.84 2.17
N THR A 130 2.44 9.63 3.39
CA THR A 130 2.62 8.29 3.96
C THR A 130 1.28 7.55 4.11
N LEU A 131 0.22 8.24 4.55
CA LEU A 131 -1.12 7.67 4.61
C LEU A 131 -1.62 7.26 3.22
N PHE A 132 -1.49 8.16 2.24
CA PHE A 132 -1.87 7.90 0.85
C PHE A 132 -1.16 6.67 0.28
N VAL A 133 0.17 6.60 0.42
CA VAL A 133 0.98 5.48 -0.09
C VAL A 133 0.57 4.16 0.57
N ILE A 134 0.38 4.16 1.89
CA ILE A 134 -0.02 2.95 2.63
C ILE A 134 -1.40 2.48 2.19
N LEU A 135 -2.40 3.38 2.15
CA LEU A 135 -3.76 3.03 1.73
C LEU A 135 -3.78 2.52 0.29
N HIS A 136 -3.07 3.22 -0.61
CA HIS A 136 -2.97 2.83 -2.01
C HIS A 136 -2.36 1.42 -2.15
N TRP A 137 -1.18 1.17 -1.60
CA TRP A 137 -0.51 -0.11 -1.79
C TRP A 137 -1.21 -1.27 -1.05
N MET A 138 -1.72 -1.02 0.16
CA MET A 138 -2.51 -2.02 0.90
C MET A 138 -3.78 -2.42 0.14
N SER A 139 -4.45 -1.47 -0.53
CA SER A 139 -5.62 -1.79 -1.35
C SER A 139 -5.30 -2.75 -2.50
N ILE A 140 -4.12 -2.59 -3.12
CA ILE A 140 -3.63 -3.48 -4.18
C ILE A 140 -3.32 -4.87 -3.61
N LEU A 141 -2.58 -4.96 -2.49
CA LEU A 141 -2.25 -6.23 -1.86
C LEU A 141 -3.49 -7.02 -1.43
N VAL A 142 -4.48 -6.34 -0.85
CA VAL A 142 -5.74 -6.97 -0.44
C VAL A 142 -6.55 -7.43 -1.64
N ALA A 143 -6.66 -6.60 -2.69
CA ALA A 143 -7.34 -6.98 -3.92
C ALA A 143 -6.70 -8.22 -4.58
N ASP A 144 -5.36 -8.27 -4.60
CA ASP A 144 -4.61 -9.40 -5.16
C ASP A 144 -4.81 -10.68 -4.32
N LEU A 145 -4.73 -10.57 -3.00
CA LEU A 145 -4.98 -11.70 -2.11
C LEU A 145 -6.41 -12.25 -2.30
N ILE A 146 -7.42 -11.37 -2.33
CA ILE A 146 -8.82 -11.77 -2.56
C ILE A 146 -8.94 -12.49 -3.90
N PHE A 147 -8.36 -11.94 -4.97
CA PHE A 147 -8.36 -12.58 -6.28
C PHE A 147 -7.77 -14.00 -6.24
N ILE A 148 -6.59 -14.15 -5.63
CA ILE A 148 -5.89 -15.44 -5.55
C ILE A 148 -6.72 -16.47 -4.76
N ILE A 149 -7.35 -16.05 -3.66
CA ILE A 149 -8.20 -16.92 -2.84
C ILE A 149 -9.44 -17.34 -3.62
N SER A 150 -10.18 -16.40 -4.20
CA SER A 150 -11.41 -16.70 -4.96
C SER A 150 -11.14 -17.58 -6.18
N CYS A 151 -9.98 -17.43 -6.80
CA CYS A 151 -9.58 -18.23 -7.95
C CYS A 151 -8.92 -19.57 -7.59
N ARG A 152 -8.78 -19.89 -6.30
CA ARG A 152 -8.30 -21.20 -5.83
C ARG A 152 -9.46 -22.14 -5.49
N THR A 153 -10.60 -21.59 -5.09
CA THR A 153 -11.81 -22.33 -4.73
C THR A 153 -12.63 -22.79 -5.93
N ASN A 154 -12.43 -22.19 -7.10
CA ASN A 154 -13.06 -22.54 -8.38
C ASN A 154 -12.08 -23.28 -9.28
#